data_AF-A0A7C3EIE9-F1
#
_entry.id   AF-A0A7C3EIE9-F1
#
_cell.length_a   1.000
_cell.length_b   1.000
_cell.length_c   1.000
_cell.angle_alpha   90.00
_cell.angle_beta   90.00
_cell.angle_gamma   90.00
#
_symmetry.space_group_name_H-M   'P 1'
#
loop_
_entity.id
_entity.type
_entity.pdbx_description
1 polymer ?
#
loop_
_entity_poly.entity_id
_entity_poly.type
_entity_poly.pdbx_seq_one_letter_code
_entity_poly.pdbx_strand_id
1 'polypeptide(L)'
;MDLRFASAADLARAIQRGDLSPTQLMEFTLQQLEHVNPKLNAFVATHPADRLMEQARAVEQRLARKEEVGPLAGLPLGVKDLEDTVGLPTTHGSLLFR
;
A
#
# COMPACT_ATOMS: atom_id res chain seq x y z
N MET A 1 16.46 -2.53 8.22
CA MET A 1 15.81 -3.47 7.29
C MET A 1 15.63 -2.75 5.97
N ASP A 2 15.98 -3.34 4.84
CA ASP A 2 15.66 -2.76 3.53
C ASP A 2 14.17 -3.01 3.24
N LEU A 3 13.37 -1.94 3.26
CA LEU A 3 11.91 -2.01 3.12
C LEU A 3 11.45 -2.55 1.75
N ARG A 4 12.30 -2.49 0.72
CA ARG A 4 11.96 -2.95 -0.65
C ARG A 4 11.86 -4.47 -0.77
N PHE A 5 12.61 -5.18 0.06
CA PHE A 5 12.77 -6.62 -0.03
C PHE A 5 12.39 -7.35 1.27
N ALA A 6 11.92 -6.60 2.28
CA ALA A 6 11.37 -7.18 3.49
C ALA A 6 10.11 -8.00 3.18
N SER A 7 9.93 -9.13 3.86
CA SER A 7 8.70 -9.90 3.71
C SER A 7 7.51 -9.15 4.32
N ALA A 8 6.30 -9.42 3.83
CA ALA A 8 5.07 -8.89 4.43
C ALA A 8 4.96 -9.24 5.93
N ALA A 9 5.42 -10.43 6.32
CA ALA A 9 5.43 -10.85 7.72
C ALA A 9 6.42 -10.04 8.58
N ASP A 10 7.59 -9.68 8.03
CA ASP A 10 8.56 -8.84 8.74
C ASP A 10 8.06 -7.41 8.91
N LEU A 11 7.47 -6.85 7.85
CA LEU A 11 6.86 -5.52 7.90
C LEU A 11 5.68 -5.48 8.88
N ALA A 12 4.78 -6.47 8.83
CA ALA A 12 3.66 -6.56 9.76
C ALA A 12 4.12 -6.68 11.21
N ARG A 13 5.15 -7.50 11.49
CA ARG A 13 5.74 -7.59 12.83
C ARG A 13 6.37 -6.27 13.28
N ALA A 14 7.10 -5.59 12.41
CA ALA A 14 7.68 -4.29 12.72
C ALA A 14 6.60 -3.25 13.05
N ILE A 15 5.49 -3.25 12.31
CA ILE A 15 4.32 -2.40 12.59
C ILE A 15 3.67 -2.74 13.93
N GLN A 16 3.43 -4.03 14.21
CA GLN A 16 2.83 -4.47 15.46
C GLN A 16 3.68 -4.14 16.69
N ARG A 17 5.02 -4.15 16.56
CA ARG A 17 5.94 -3.74 17.62
C ARG A 17 6.11 -2.23 17.76
N GLY A 18 5.64 -1.46 16.78
CA GLY A 18 5.84 -0.01 16.72
C GLY A 18 7.21 0.44 16.21
N ASP A 19 8.01 -0.47 15.64
CA ASP A 19 9.33 -0.14 15.08
C ASP A 19 9.23 0.55 13.70
N LEU A 20 8.09 0.39 13.04
CA LEU A 20 7.77 0.99 11.75
C LEU A 20 6.31 1.42 11.78
N SER A 21 6.01 2.64 11.35
CA SER A 21 4.63 3.10 11.30
C SER A 21 4.00 2.79 9.92
N PRO A 22 2.68 2.54 9.84
CA PRO A 22 1.99 2.39 8.56
C PRO A 22 2.16 3.60 7.64
N THR A 23 2.19 4.81 8.21
CA THR A 23 2.37 6.05 7.44
C THR A 23 3.79 6.15 6.88
N GLN A 24 4.82 5.80 7.65
CA GLN A 24 6.20 5.71 7.17
C GLN A 24 6.35 4.69 6.03
N LEU A 25 5.74 3.52 6.14
CA LEU A 25 5.79 2.49 5.10
C LEU A 25 5.06 2.94 3.82
N MET A 26 3.90 3.59 3.94
CA MET A 26 3.16 4.10 2.80
C MET A 26 3.91 5.24 2.10
N GLU A 27 4.47 6.18 2.86
CA GLU A 27 5.30 7.27 2.31
C GLU A 27 6.49 6.72 1.53
N PHE A 28 7.22 5.76 2.12
CA PHE A 28 8.31 5.08 1.43
C PHE A 28 7.84 4.40 0.14
N THR A 29 6.70 3.71 0.18
CA THR A 29 6.13 2.99 -0.97
C THR A 29 5.76 3.94 -2.11
N LEU A 30 5.14 5.08 -1.79
CA LEU A 30 4.78 6.11 -2.78
C LEU A 30 6.02 6.72 -3.43
N GLN A 31 7.08 7.00 -2.65
CA GLN A 31 8.35 7.47 -3.18
C GLN A 31 9.00 6.46 -4.14
N GLN A 32 8.97 5.17 -3.80
CA GLN A 32 9.46 4.12 -4.71
C GLN A 32 8.60 4.03 -5.97
N LEU A 33 7.28 4.14 -5.84
CA LEU A 33 6.36 4.11 -6.97
C LEU A 33 6.64 5.26 -7.94
N GLU A 34 6.80 6.48 -7.44
CA GLU A 34 7.14 7.66 -8.25
C GLU A 34 8.49 7.51 -8.96
N HIS A 35 9.50 6.98 -8.26
CA HIS A 35 10.85 6.89 -8.82
C HIS A 35 11.03 5.72 -9.81
N VAL A 36 10.36 4.59 -9.57
CA VAL A 36 10.62 3.33 -10.28
C VAL A 36 9.55 3.04 -11.35
N ASN A 37 8.28 3.33 -11.08
CA ASN A 37 7.20 2.97 -11.99
C ASN A 37 7.30 3.61 -13.38
N PRO A 38 7.82 4.85 -13.57
CA PRO A 38 8.00 5.40 -14.92
C PRO A 38 8.91 4.57 -15.84
N LYS A 39 9.79 3.74 -15.27
CA LYS A 39 10.69 2.86 -16.02
C LYS A 39 10.12 1.45 -16.22
N LEU A 40 9.36 0.95 -15.24
CA LEU A 40 8.84 -0.42 -15.26
C LEU A 40 7.42 -0.52 -15.82
N ASN A 41 6.61 0.51 -15.65
CA ASN A 41 5.17 0.52 -15.95
C ASN A 41 4.42 -0.66 -15.31
N ALA A 42 4.72 -0.95 -14.04
CA ALA A 42 4.14 -2.07 -13.29
C ALA A 42 2.74 -1.75 -12.76
N PHE A 43 2.47 -0.48 -12.42
CA PHE A 43 1.16 0.01 -11.98
C PHE A 43 0.55 0.90 -13.07
N VAL A 44 -0.67 0.57 -13.50
CA VAL A 44 -1.40 1.28 -14.56
C VAL A 44 -2.42 2.31 -14.03
N ALA A 45 -2.83 2.15 -12.77
CA ALA A 45 -3.73 3.05 -12.06
C ALA A 45 -3.40 3.02 -10.56
N THR A 46 -3.58 4.15 -9.89
CA THR A 46 -3.33 4.30 -8.46
C THR A 46 -4.36 5.25 -7.86
N HIS A 47 -4.73 5.06 -6.60
CA HIS A 47 -5.45 6.11 -5.88
C HIS A 47 -4.55 7.35 -5.69
N PRO A 48 -5.15 8.55 -5.50
CA PRO A 48 -4.40 9.73 -5.10
C PRO A 48 -3.55 9.46 -3.84
N ALA A 49 -2.33 9.99 -3.81
CA ALA A 49 -1.39 9.78 -2.70
C ALA A 49 -1.99 10.19 -1.34
N ASP A 50 -2.72 11.30 -1.29
CA ASP A 50 -3.36 11.79 -0.07
C ASP A 50 -4.37 10.79 0.48
N ARG A 51 -5.19 10.16 -0.38
CA ARG A 51 -6.15 9.12 0.02
C ARG A 51 -5.43 7.89 0.60
N LEU A 52 -4.32 7.47 -0.01
CA LEU A 52 -3.52 6.34 0.49
C LEU A 52 -2.87 6.66 1.84
N MET A 53 -2.39 7.90 2.02
CA MET A 53 -1.84 8.36 3.29
C MET A 53 -2.91 8.50 4.38
N GLU A 54 -4.12 8.94 4.04
CA GLU A 54 -5.26 8.95 4.96
C GLU A 54 -5.63 7.54 5.44
N GLN A 55 -5.66 6.56 4.54
CA GLN A 55 -5.88 5.16 4.90
C GLN A 55 -4.79 4.64 5.84
N ALA A 56 -3.52 4.96 5.57
CA ALA A 56 -2.42 4.58 6.44
C ALA A 56 -2.54 5.22 7.84
N ARG A 57 -2.87 6.51 7.92
CA ARG A 57 -3.13 7.22 9.20
C ARG A 57 -4.29 6.60 9.96
N ALA A 58 -5.37 6.25 9.30
CA ALA A 58 -6.52 5.61 9.94
C ALA A 58 -6.13 4.28 10.59
N VAL A 59 -5.34 3.45 9.90
CA VAL A 59 -4.85 2.19 10.47
C VAL A 59 -3.88 2.43 11.62
N GLU A 60 -2.96 3.38 11.49
CA GLU A 60 -2.03 3.78 12.54
C GLU A 60 -2.76 4.24 13.82
N GLN A 61 -3.84 5.01 13.70
CA GLN A 61 -4.67 5.41 14.84
C GLN A 61 -5.34 4.21 15.53
N ARG A 62 -5.85 3.24 14.76
CA ARG A 62 -6.45 2.02 15.32
C ARG A 62 -5.42 1.17 16.06
N LEU A 63 -4.23 1.04 15.50
CA LEU A 63 -3.09 0.38 16.15
C LEU A 63 -2.70 1.09 17.45
N ALA A 64 -2.60 2.42 17.45
CA ALA A 64 -2.27 3.22 18.63
C ALA A 64 -3.31 3.05 19.76
N ARG A 65 -4.58 2.86 19.40
CA ARG A 65 -5.69 2.56 20.33
C ARG A 65 -5.73 1.10 20.79
N LYS A 66 -4.82 0.25 20.30
CA LYS A 66 -4.80 -1.20 20.55
C LYS A 66 -6.12 -1.88 20.17
N GLU A 67 -6.78 -1.37 19.14
CA GLU A 67 -7.96 -2.02 18.57
C GLU A 67 -7.57 -3.38 17.96
N GLU A 68 -8.53 -4.29 17.90
CA GLU A 68 -8.35 -5.54 17.17
C GLU A 68 -8.29 -5.23 15.67
N VAL A 69 -7.15 -5.57 15.06
CA VAL A 69 -6.88 -5.38 13.63
C VAL A 69 -6.39 -6.69 13.02
N GLY A 70 -6.61 -6.86 11.72
CA GLY A 70 -6.17 -8.04 11.00
C GLY A 70 -4.65 -8.15 10.87
N PRO A 71 -4.10 -9.34 10.54
CA PRO A 71 -2.66 -9.60 10.51
C PRO A 71 -1.88 -8.80 9.46
N LEU A 72 -2.58 -8.19 8.49
CA LEU A 72 -1.99 -7.36 7.43
C LEU A 72 -2.22 -5.86 7.64
N ALA A 73 -2.74 -5.45 8.81
CA ALA A 73 -3.04 -4.06 9.09
C ALA A 73 -1.80 -3.18 8.94
N GLY A 74 -1.88 -2.21 8.04
CA GLY A 74 -0.84 -1.20 7.80
C GLY A 74 0.11 -1.53 6.64
N LEU A 75 -0.05 -2.68 5.99
CA LEU A 75 0.72 -3.01 4.79
C LEU A 75 0.08 -2.38 3.53
N PRO A 76 0.88 -1.74 2.65
CA PRO A 76 0.44 -1.40 1.30
C PRO A 76 0.16 -2.66 0.47
N LEU A 77 -0.84 -2.59 -0.41
CA LEU A 77 -1.24 -3.70 -1.28
C LEU A 77 -1.39 -3.22 -2.72
N GLY A 78 -0.72 -3.89 -3.64
CA GLY A 78 -1.00 -3.79 -5.07
C GLY A 78 -2.04 -4.82 -5.49
N VAL A 79 -3.02 -4.40 -6.29
CA VAL A 79 -4.07 -5.28 -6.83
C VAL A 79 -3.85 -5.42 -8.33
N LYS A 80 -3.95 -6.64 -8.84
CA LYS A 80 -3.82 -6.90 -10.28
C LYS A 80 -5.01 -6.26 -11.00
N ASP A 81 -4.78 -5.66 -12.17
CA ASP A 81 -5.81 -5.10 -13.05
C ASP A 81 -6.68 -6.20 -13.74
N LEU A 82 -6.98 -7.27 -13.00
CA LEU A 82 -8.00 -8.27 -13.29
C LEU A 82 -9.06 -8.32 -12.19
N GLU A 83 -8.82 -7.62 -11.08
CA GLU A 83 -9.64 -7.67 -9.87
C GLU A 83 -10.24 -6.30 -9.60
N ASP A 84 -11.53 -6.27 -9.28
CA ASP A 84 -12.25 -5.02 -9.06
C ASP A 84 -11.74 -4.26 -7.84
N THR A 85 -11.40 -2.99 -8.06
CA THR A 85 -10.90 -2.10 -7.02
C THR A 85 -11.72 -0.81 -6.98
N VAL A 86 -12.43 -0.59 -5.88
CA VAL A 86 -13.39 0.53 -5.76
C VAL A 86 -12.71 1.89 -5.98
N GLY A 87 -13.13 2.58 -7.05
CA GLY A 87 -12.64 3.91 -7.41
C GLY A 87 -11.39 3.90 -8.28
N LEU A 88 -11.00 2.75 -8.83
CA LEU A 88 -10.03 2.61 -9.93
C LEU A 88 -10.70 1.87 -11.10
N PRO A 89 -10.24 2.07 -12.34
CA PRO A 89 -10.69 1.25 -13.45
C PRO A 89 -10.14 -0.19 -13.30
N THR A 90 -10.93 -1.16 -13.75
CA THR A 90 -10.47 -2.54 -14.02
C THR A 90 -10.42 -2.71 -15.53
N THR A 91 -9.24 -2.65 -16.13
CA THR A 91 -9.10 -2.66 -17.61
C THR A 91 -8.83 -4.04 -18.20
N HIS A 92 -8.59 -5.05 -17.36
CA HIS A 92 -8.19 -6.39 -17.79
C HIS A 92 -6.95 -6.40 -18.69
N GLY A 93 -6.12 -5.35 -18.64
CA GLY A 93 -5.03 -5.13 -19.60
C GLY A 93 -5.49 -4.96 -21.06
N SER A 94 -6.72 -4.50 -21.29
CA SER A 94 -7.31 -4.35 -22.63
C SER A 94 -7.84 -2.94 -22.89
N LEU A 95 -7.57 -2.42 -24.08
CA LEU A 95 -8.03 -1.10 -24.53
C LEU A 95 -9.56 -0.98 -24.60
N LEU A 96 -10.29 -2.09 -24.65
CA LEU A 96 -11.75 -2.10 -24.68
C LEU A 96 -12.38 -1.52 -23.41
N PHE A 97 -11.65 -1.61 -22.29
CA PHE A 97 -12.13 -1.24 -20.96
C PHE A 97 -11.45 0.04 -20.43
N ARG A 98 -10.75 0.77 -21.30
CA ARG A 98 -10.00 1.98 -20.93
C ARG A 98 -10.80 3.26 -21.14
#